data_AF-A0A7C1UBN6-F1
#
_entry.id   AF-A0A7C1UBN6-F1
#
_cell.length_a   1.000
_cell.length_b   1.000
_cell.length_c   1.000
_cell.angle_alpha   90.00
_cell.angle_beta   90.00
_cell.angle_gamma   90.00
#
_symmetry.space_group_name_H-M   'P 1'
#
loop_
_entity.id
_entity.type
_entity.pdbx_description
1 polymer ?
#
loop_
_entity_poly.entity_id
_entity_poly.type
_entity_poly.pdbx_seq_one_letter_code
_entity_poly.pdbx_strand_id
1 'polypeptide(L)'
;MAGRHRKVSRRMLFTWCMLSGLILLFAPQELTGKIQLGFESIFRWPLNLGSNLTLTATTEQTLGDMVPRREFNKLQIHISNLQARLSQQQEDFRKLSALYERYDVWEGADFALAEVITPKVKARRNELTIRYSRNAPVVKDQFVLGNNSVIGTISDASAGTAHVRLFTDPKSAIRVKIGDLDVPM
;
A
#
# COMPACT_ATOMS: atom_id res chain seq x y z
N MET A 1 -55.89 29.43 -4.60
CA MET A 1 -55.82 28.17 -5.38
C MET A 1 -56.04 27.01 -4.42
N ALA A 2 -57.16 26.30 -4.58
CA ALA A 2 -57.65 25.32 -3.61
C ALA A 2 -56.88 23.99 -3.70
N GLY A 3 -56.28 23.57 -2.59
CA GLY A 3 -55.58 22.29 -2.47
C GLY A 3 -56.55 21.11 -2.55
N ARG A 4 -56.41 20.27 -3.60
CA ARG A 4 -57.13 18.99 -3.72
C ARG A 4 -56.55 18.00 -2.71
N HIS A 5 -57.18 17.86 -1.55
CA HIS A 5 -56.99 16.70 -0.68
C HIS A 5 -57.66 15.47 -1.31
N ARG A 6 -56.87 14.61 -1.96
CA ARG A 6 -57.34 13.28 -2.38
C ARG A 6 -57.63 12.46 -1.11
N LYS A 7 -58.91 12.21 -0.83
CA LYS A 7 -59.33 11.27 0.22
C LYS A 7 -58.98 9.85 -0.24
N VAL A 8 -57.79 9.38 0.11
CA VAL A 8 -57.37 8.00 -0.15
C VAL A 8 -58.19 7.08 0.75
N SER A 9 -59.03 6.24 0.16
CA SER A 9 -59.84 5.27 0.90
C SER A 9 -58.93 4.24 1.57
N ARG A 10 -59.24 3.85 2.82
CA ARG A 10 -58.45 2.88 3.61
C ARG A 10 -58.23 1.56 2.86
N ARG A 11 -59.22 1.13 2.06
CA ARG A 11 -59.11 -0.07 1.21
C ARG A 11 -58.08 0.10 0.10
N MET A 12 -57.99 1.29 -0.48
CA MET A 12 -57.02 1.62 -1.54
C MET A 12 -55.60 1.67 -0.99
N LEU A 13 -55.43 2.17 0.24
CA LEU A 13 -54.14 2.22 0.92
C LEU A 13 -53.66 0.82 1.32
N PHE A 14 -54.58 -0.02 1.81
CA PHE A 14 -54.29 -1.42 2.10
C PHE A 14 -53.89 -2.19 0.83
N THR A 15 -54.64 -2.07 -0.26
CA THR A 15 -54.30 -2.74 -1.52
C THR A 15 -52.97 -2.25 -2.08
N TRP A 16 -52.64 -0.98 -1.94
CA TRP A 16 -51.35 -0.45 -2.42
C TRP A 16 -50.18 -0.93 -1.57
N CYS A 17 -50.35 -1.00 -0.25
CA CYS A 17 -49.35 -1.53 0.67
C CYS A 17 -49.12 -3.03 0.43
N MET A 18 -50.21 -3.79 0.20
CA MET A 18 -50.15 -5.21 -0.17
C MET A 18 -49.44 -5.40 -1.52
N LEU A 19 -49.79 -4.60 -2.53
CA LEU A 19 -49.16 -4.70 -3.86
C LEU A 19 -47.67 -4.35 -3.79
N SER A 20 -47.31 -3.30 -3.04
CA SER A 20 -45.92 -2.90 -2.80
C SER A 20 -45.13 -4.01 -2.10
N GLY A 21 -45.71 -4.63 -1.06
CA GLY A 21 -45.10 -5.77 -0.38
C GLY A 21 -44.94 -6.99 -1.28
N LEU A 22 -45.90 -7.24 -2.18
CA LEU A 22 -45.82 -8.35 -3.14
C LEU A 22 -44.74 -8.10 -4.21
N ILE A 23 -44.60 -6.87 -4.69
CA ILE A 23 -43.53 -6.45 -5.61
C ILE A 23 -42.16 -6.56 -4.91
N LEU A 24 -42.08 -6.21 -3.63
CA LEU A 24 -40.88 -6.39 -2.82
C LEU A 24 -40.51 -7.87 -2.63
N LEU A 25 -41.52 -8.76 -2.53
CA LEU A 25 -41.31 -10.20 -2.40
C LEU A 25 -40.80 -10.85 -3.70
N PHE A 26 -41.17 -10.29 -4.86
CA PHE A 26 -40.72 -10.70 -6.18
C PHE A 26 -39.50 -9.93 -6.69
N ALA A 27 -38.91 -9.04 -5.87
CA ALA A 27 -37.73 -8.27 -6.26
C ALA A 27 -36.50 -9.19 -6.37
N PRO A 28 -35.76 -9.15 -7.49
CA PRO A 28 -34.62 -10.04 -7.73
C PRO A 28 -33.47 -9.73 -6.76
N GLN A 29 -32.71 -10.77 -6.38
CA GLN A 29 -31.61 -10.73 -5.42
C GLN A 29 -30.49 -9.70 -5.74
N GLU A 30 -30.49 -9.12 -6.94
CA GLU A 30 -29.54 -8.09 -7.35
C GLU A 30 -29.78 -6.72 -6.70
N LEU A 31 -30.98 -6.44 -6.16
CA LEU A 31 -31.28 -5.17 -5.48
C LEU A 31 -31.04 -5.20 -3.96
N THR A 32 -31.07 -6.39 -3.34
CA THR A 32 -30.86 -6.55 -1.89
C THR A 32 -29.44 -6.19 -1.47
N GLY A 33 -28.44 -6.37 -2.34
CA GLY A 33 -27.05 -5.97 -2.07
C GLY A 33 -26.81 -4.45 -2.08
N LYS A 34 -27.58 -3.68 -2.85
CA LYS A 34 -27.45 -2.21 -2.91
C LYS A 34 -28.20 -1.50 -1.78
N ILE A 35 -29.29 -2.07 -1.27
CA ILE A 35 -30.04 -1.49 -0.16
C ILE A 35 -29.25 -1.64 1.16
N GLN A 36 -28.48 -2.72 1.33
CA GLN A 36 -27.56 -2.85 2.48
C GLN A 36 -26.56 -1.68 2.54
N LEU A 37 -26.00 -1.27 1.41
CA LEU A 37 -25.05 -0.15 1.34
C LEU A 37 -25.72 1.24 1.50
N GLY A 38 -27.01 1.36 1.13
CA GLY A 38 -27.79 2.59 1.33
C GLY A 38 -28.35 2.76 2.74
N PHE A 39 -28.57 1.66 3.47
CA PHE A 39 -29.08 1.70 4.84
C PHE A 39 -28.04 2.29 5.81
N GLU A 40 -26.76 1.96 5.63
CA GLU A 40 -25.67 2.53 6.42
C GLU A 40 -25.54 4.05 6.26
N SER A 41 -25.83 4.58 5.07
CA SER A 41 -25.68 6.03 4.81
C SER A 41 -26.85 6.86 5.33
N ILE A 42 -28.08 6.33 5.29
CA ILE A 42 -29.30 7.05 5.70
C ILE A 42 -29.53 6.98 7.22
N PHE A 43 -29.14 5.90 7.90
CA PHE A 43 -29.37 5.75 9.34
C PHE A 43 -28.31 6.41 10.25
N ARG A 44 -27.20 6.92 9.72
CA ARG A 44 -26.22 7.69 10.50
C ARG A 44 -26.79 8.99 11.07
N TRP A 45 -27.67 9.66 10.32
CA TRP A 45 -28.22 10.95 10.71
C TRP A 45 -29.24 10.85 11.87
N PRO A 46 -30.25 9.95 11.85
CA PRO A 46 -31.17 9.81 12.98
C PRO A 46 -30.51 9.18 14.23
N LEU A 47 -29.50 8.31 14.07
CA LEU A 47 -28.79 7.73 15.22
C LEU A 47 -27.90 8.74 15.97
N ASN A 48 -27.43 9.80 15.30
CA ASN A 48 -26.67 10.88 15.93
C ASN A 48 -27.55 11.92 16.65
N LEU A 49 -28.87 11.91 16.47
CA LEU A 49 -29.79 12.80 17.17
C LEU A 49 -30.22 12.26 18.54
N GLY A 50 -30.03 10.96 18.80
CA GLY A 50 -30.37 10.32 20.08
C GLY A 50 -29.28 10.34 21.16
N SER A 51 -28.03 10.67 20.80
CA SER A 51 -26.87 10.55 21.70
C SER A 51 -26.73 11.68 22.74
N ASN A 52 -27.55 12.74 22.66
CA ASN A 52 -27.53 13.85 23.62
C ASN A 52 -28.67 13.82 24.66
N LEU A 53 -29.49 12.76 24.70
CA LEU A 53 -30.64 12.64 25.61
C LEU A 53 -30.54 11.50 26.65
N THR A 54 -29.38 10.89 26.82
CA THR A 54 -29.14 9.90 27.88
C THR A 54 -28.35 10.49 29.05
N LEU A 55 -28.92 11.53 29.68
CA LEU A 55 -28.68 11.83 31.08
C LEU A 55 -29.77 11.11 31.88
N THR A 56 -29.37 10.33 32.89
CA THR A 56 -30.22 9.57 33.83
C THR A 56 -30.87 8.27 33.32
N ALA A 57 -30.03 7.28 33.02
CA ALA A 57 -30.38 5.89 33.32
C ALA A 57 -29.10 5.18 33.77
N THR A 58 -28.95 5.02 35.09
CA THR A 58 -28.00 4.07 35.69
C THR A 58 -28.32 2.70 35.13
N THR A 59 -27.60 2.32 34.09
CA THR A 59 -27.56 0.95 33.59
C THR A 59 -26.17 0.47 33.94
N GLU A 60 -26.08 -0.49 34.86
CA GLU A 60 -24.90 -1.33 34.99
C GLU A 60 -24.69 -2.05 33.64
N GLN A 61 -24.00 -1.40 32.70
CA GLN A 61 -23.38 -2.09 31.58
C GLN A 61 -22.16 -2.78 32.15
N THR A 62 -22.38 -4.03 32.54
CA THR A 62 -21.35 -5.06 32.57
C THR A 62 -20.50 -4.88 31.30
N LEU A 63 -19.26 -4.47 31.49
CA LEU A 63 -18.20 -4.43 30.46
C LEU A 63 -17.94 -5.87 29.99
N GLY A 64 -18.86 -6.41 29.21
CA GLY A 64 -18.90 -7.78 28.71
C GLY A 64 -18.28 -7.96 27.33
N ASP A 65 -17.48 -7.00 26.86
CA ASP A 65 -16.66 -7.16 25.65
C ASP A 65 -15.36 -6.36 25.80
N MET A 66 -14.71 -6.50 26.95
CA MET A 66 -13.37 -5.98 27.14
C MET A 66 -12.41 -6.95 26.43
N VAL A 67 -12.16 -6.69 25.14
CA VAL A 67 -11.13 -7.40 24.35
C VAL A 67 -9.89 -7.56 25.25
N PRO A 68 -9.44 -8.79 25.52
CA PRO A 68 -8.35 -9.02 26.45
C PRO A 68 -7.18 -8.12 26.07
N ARG A 69 -6.59 -7.40 27.04
CA ARG A 69 -5.49 -6.44 26.80
C ARG A 69 -4.36 -7.01 25.93
N ARG A 70 -4.21 -8.33 25.94
CA ARG A 70 -3.29 -9.09 25.07
C ARG A 70 -3.66 -9.02 23.57
N GLU A 71 -4.92 -9.11 23.20
CA GLU A 71 -5.39 -9.01 21.81
C GLU A 71 -5.25 -7.58 21.29
N PHE A 72 -5.57 -6.58 22.10
CA PHE A 72 -5.31 -5.18 21.77
C PHE A 72 -3.81 -4.92 21.54
N ASN A 73 -2.95 -5.42 22.42
CA ASN A 73 -1.49 -5.29 22.25
C ASN A 73 -0.98 -5.99 20.99
N LYS A 74 -1.51 -7.18 20.66
CA LYS A 74 -1.17 -7.89 19.41
C LYS A 74 -1.56 -7.08 18.18
N LEU A 75 -2.75 -6.48 18.18
CA LEU A 75 -3.22 -5.65 17.08
C LEU A 75 -2.35 -4.39 16.94
N GLN A 76 -2.01 -3.73 18.05
CA GLN A 76 -1.15 -2.56 18.04
C GLN A 76 0.25 -2.87 17.50
N ILE A 77 0.86 -4.00 17.91
CA ILE A 77 2.13 -4.48 17.36
C ILE A 77 2.01 -4.78 15.87
N HIS A 78 0.89 -5.37 15.44
CA HIS A 78 0.66 -5.64 14.03
C HIS A 78 0.57 -4.34 13.20
N ILE A 79 -0.18 -3.35 13.70
CA ILE A 79 -0.32 -2.04 13.06
C ILE A 79 1.04 -1.33 12.98
N SER A 80 1.83 -1.33 14.07
CA SER A 80 3.15 -0.68 14.05
C SER A 80 4.09 -1.35 13.06
N ASN A 81 4.07 -2.69 12.98
CA ASN A 81 4.85 -3.43 11.99
C ASN A 81 4.40 -3.12 10.55
N LEU A 82 3.09 -2.97 10.31
CA LEU A 82 2.56 -2.59 8.99
C LEU A 82 2.97 -1.17 8.61
N GLN A 83 2.87 -0.22 9.54
CA GLN A 83 3.30 1.16 9.32
C GLN A 83 4.79 1.24 9.01
N ALA A 84 5.63 0.51 9.74
CA ALA A 84 7.07 0.44 9.48
C ALA A 84 7.38 -0.15 8.09
N ARG A 85 6.62 -1.16 7.65
CA ARG A 85 6.76 -1.72 6.30
C ARG A 85 6.34 -0.73 5.21
N LEU A 86 5.22 -0.01 5.42
CA LEU A 86 4.75 1.00 4.48
C LEU A 86 5.75 2.14 4.34
N SER A 87 6.31 2.64 5.45
CA SER A 87 7.33 3.68 5.40
C SER A 87 8.59 3.23 4.66
N GLN A 88 9.02 1.98 4.88
CA GLN A 88 10.18 1.42 4.16
C GLN A 88 9.92 1.36 2.66
N GLN A 89 8.74 0.87 2.24
CA GLN A 89 8.36 0.79 0.83
C GLN A 89 8.27 2.17 0.18
N GLN A 90 7.76 3.18 0.89
CA GLN A 90 7.72 4.55 0.40
C GLN A 90 9.12 5.14 0.21
N GLU A 91 10.04 4.86 1.14
CA GLU A 91 11.43 5.31 1.02
C GLU A 91 12.13 4.66 -0.17
N ASP A 92 11.93 3.36 -0.35
CA ASP A 92 12.45 2.58 -1.48
C ASP A 92 11.91 3.11 -2.81
N PHE A 93 10.60 3.38 -2.89
CA PHE A 93 9.99 4.00 -4.07
C PHE A 93 10.58 5.38 -4.35
N ARG A 94 10.77 6.22 -3.32
CA ARG A 94 11.34 7.56 -3.49
C ARG A 94 12.79 7.53 -3.97
N LYS A 95 13.57 6.54 -3.54
CA LYS A 95 14.93 6.32 -4.03
C LYS A 95 14.93 5.94 -5.51
N LEU A 96 14.00 5.07 -5.93
CA LEU A 96 13.85 4.67 -7.32
C LEU A 96 13.37 5.82 -8.20
N SER A 97 12.34 6.56 -7.79
CA SER A 97 11.82 7.70 -8.55
C SER A 97 12.87 8.78 -8.75
N ALA A 98 13.70 9.04 -7.72
CA ALA A 98 14.80 10.00 -7.81
C ALA A 98 15.90 9.55 -8.80
N LEU A 99 16.07 8.26 -9.07
CA LEU A 99 17.00 7.78 -10.10
C LEU A 99 16.45 8.01 -11.50
N TYR A 100 15.14 7.80 -11.70
CA TYR A 100 14.48 8.05 -12.98
C TYR A 100 14.41 9.55 -13.33
N GLU A 101 14.04 10.41 -12.38
CA GLU A 101 13.89 11.86 -12.63
C GLU A 101 15.21 12.58 -12.90
N ARG A 102 16.33 12.08 -12.34
CA ARG A 102 17.60 12.82 -12.37
C ARG A 102 18.39 12.64 -13.67
N TYR A 103 18.14 11.57 -14.41
CA TYR A 103 18.88 11.34 -15.65
C TYR A 103 17.97 10.74 -16.72
N ASP A 104 17.67 11.53 -17.74
CA ASP A 104 17.04 11.08 -19.00
C ASP A 104 17.83 9.94 -19.67
N VAL A 105 19.11 9.78 -19.31
CA VAL A 105 20.01 8.74 -19.82
C VAL A 105 19.58 7.33 -19.37
N TRP A 106 18.82 7.19 -18.28
CA TRP A 106 18.34 5.89 -17.78
C TRP A 106 16.90 5.57 -18.21
N GLU A 107 16.33 6.30 -19.17
CA GLU A 107 14.99 6.02 -19.70
C GLU A 107 14.93 4.60 -20.29
N GLY A 108 14.06 3.76 -19.72
CA GLY A 108 13.92 2.34 -20.09
C GLY A 108 14.84 1.36 -19.36
N ALA A 109 15.68 1.81 -18.41
CA ALA A 109 16.44 0.92 -17.54
C ALA A 109 15.57 0.38 -16.39
N ASP A 110 15.62 -0.93 -16.15
CA ASP A 110 14.97 -1.56 -15.00
C ASP A 110 15.91 -1.58 -13.78
N PHE A 111 15.39 -1.22 -12.60
CA PHE A 111 16.17 -1.11 -11.37
C PHE A 111 15.72 -2.14 -10.34
N ALA A 112 16.67 -2.94 -9.86
CA ALA A 112 16.48 -3.84 -8.74
C ALA A 112 17.14 -3.27 -7.48
N LEU A 113 16.34 -3.01 -6.44
CA LEU A 113 16.88 -2.64 -5.13
C LEU A 113 17.55 -3.84 -4.47
N ALA A 114 18.71 -3.57 -3.87
CA ALA A 114 19.50 -4.56 -3.17
C ALA A 114 20.04 -4.00 -1.84
N GLU A 115 20.08 -4.85 -0.83
CA GLU A 115 20.60 -4.55 0.51
C GLU A 115 22.04 -5.07 0.63
N VAL A 116 22.93 -4.30 1.24
CA VAL A 116 24.31 -4.72 1.46
C VAL A 116 24.40 -5.67 2.67
N ILE A 117 24.77 -6.94 2.44
CA ILE A 117 24.87 -7.94 3.53
C ILE A 117 26.19 -7.81 4.29
N THR A 118 27.29 -7.52 3.59
CA THR A 118 28.63 -7.48 4.20
C THR A 118 29.33 -6.19 3.81
N PRO A 119 29.44 -5.19 4.71
CA PRO A 119 30.11 -3.92 4.40
C PRO A 119 31.64 -4.04 4.36
N LYS A 120 32.19 -5.14 4.89
CA LYS A 120 33.63 -5.41 4.84
C LYS A 120 34.00 -5.99 3.48
N VAL A 121 34.46 -5.10 2.60
CA VAL A 121 35.12 -5.44 1.35
C VAL A 121 36.23 -6.44 1.64
N LYS A 122 36.17 -7.64 1.07
CA LYS A 122 37.22 -8.64 1.26
C LYS A 122 38.52 -8.10 0.66
N ALA A 123 39.50 -7.80 1.51
CA ALA A 123 40.75 -7.11 1.18
C ALA A 123 41.57 -7.74 0.02
N ARG A 124 41.31 -9.00 -0.34
CA ARG A 124 41.97 -9.68 -1.46
C ARG A 124 41.28 -9.58 -2.82
N ARG A 125 39.99 -9.23 -2.88
CA ARG A 125 39.21 -9.27 -4.13
C ARG A 125 38.33 -8.03 -4.38
N ASN A 126 38.31 -7.06 -3.47
CA ASN A 126 37.44 -5.89 -3.57
C ASN A 126 35.98 -6.25 -3.97
N GLU A 127 35.46 -7.30 -3.33
CA GLU A 127 34.11 -7.83 -3.58
C GLU A 127 33.14 -7.38 -2.49
N LEU A 128 31.93 -6.98 -2.90
CA LEU A 128 30.79 -6.66 -2.04
C LEU A 128 29.70 -7.73 -2.22
N THR A 129 29.03 -8.12 -1.14
CA THR A 129 27.92 -9.08 -1.21
C THR A 129 26.61 -8.37 -0.93
N ILE A 130 25.66 -8.51 -1.85
CA ILE A 130 24.34 -7.88 -1.79
C ILE A 130 23.24 -8.94 -1.73
N ARG A 131 22.15 -8.62 -1.04
CA ARG A 131 20.88 -9.35 -1.05
C ARG A 131 19.97 -8.65 -2.05
N TYR A 132 19.31 -9.40 -2.91
CA TYR A 132 18.31 -8.84 -3.82
C TYR A 132 17.02 -9.67 -3.76
N SER A 133 15.91 -9.09 -4.24
CA SER A 133 14.62 -9.78 -4.26
C SER A 133 14.68 -11.00 -5.18
N ARG A 134 14.17 -12.16 -4.73
CA ARG A 134 14.13 -13.38 -5.56
C ARG A 134 13.35 -13.23 -6.86
N ASN A 135 12.47 -12.24 -6.94
CA ASN A 135 11.65 -11.96 -8.11
C ASN A 135 12.31 -10.95 -9.06
N ALA A 136 13.42 -10.33 -8.66
CA ALA A 136 14.14 -9.38 -9.50
C ALA A 136 15.14 -10.12 -10.41
N PRO A 137 15.16 -9.85 -11.72
CA PRO A 137 16.09 -10.47 -12.65
C PRO A 137 17.48 -9.85 -12.49
N VAL A 138 18.29 -10.43 -11.61
CA VAL A 138 19.68 -10.02 -11.39
C VAL A 138 20.61 -10.91 -12.19
N VAL A 139 21.37 -10.32 -13.12
CA VAL A 139 22.20 -11.04 -14.09
C VAL A 139 23.67 -10.67 -13.95
N LYS A 140 24.56 -11.58 -14.33
CA LYS A 140 25.99 -11.30 -14.41
C LYS A 140 26.27 -10.11 -15.35
N ASP A 141 27.30 -9.34 -15.01
CA ASP A 141 27.77 -8.14 -15.71
C ASP A 141 26.81 -6.94 -15.67
N GLN A 142 25.70 -7.03 -14.92
CA GLN A 142 24.82 -5.89 -14.64
C GLN A 142 25.55 -4.84 -13.78
N PHE A 143 25.28 -3.56 -14.06
CA PHE A 143 25.84 -2.46 -13.27
C PHE A 143 25.18 -2.35 -11.90
N VAL A 144 26.00 -2.05 -10.90
CA VAL A 144 25.53 -1.79 -9.54
C VAL A 144 25.76 -0.32 -9.22
N LEU A 145 24.69 0.34 -8.79
CA LEU A 145 24.69 1.73 -8.38
C LEU A 145 24.74 1.83 -6.85
N GLY A 146 25.58 2.72 -6.33
CA GLY A 146 25.62 3.13 -4.93
C GLY A 146 25.77 4.64 -4.85
N ASN A 147 24.96 5.31 -4.04
CA ASN A 147 24.92 6.79 -3.96
C ASN A 147 24.85 7.47 -5.34
N ASN A 148 23.97 6.97 -6.21
CA ASN A 148 23.75 7.44 -7.59
C ASN A 148 24.99 7.37 -8.50
N SER A 149 25.99 6.56 -8.15
CA SER A 149 27.20 6.35 -8.94
C SER A 149 27.42 4.87 -9.19
N VAL A 150 28.00 4.52 -10.33
CA VAL A 150 28.38 3.12 -10.63
C VAL A 150 29.52 2.72 -9.68
N ILE A 151 29.29 1.69 -8.86
CA ILE A 151 30.30 1.17 -7.93
C ILE A 151 30.97 -0.10 -8.43
N GLY A 152 30.35 -0.79 -9.40
CA GLY A 152 30.87 -2.05 -9.90
C GLY A 152 29.88 -2.79 -10.80
N THR A 153 30.20 -4.07 -11.03
CA THR A 153 29.39 -4.99 -11.84
C THR A 153 29.15 -6.29 -11.08
N ILE A 154 28.07 -6.99 -11.42
CA ILE A 154 27.75 -8.28 -10.81
C ILE A 154 28.69 -9.35 -11.38
N SER A 155 29.49 -9.97 -10.50
CA SER A 155 30.42 -11.03 -10.90
C SER A 155 29.75 -12.39 -10.96
N ASP A 156 28.86 -12.66 -10.00
CA ASP A 156 28.11 -13.90 -9.85
C ASP A 156 26.80 -13.63 -9.10
N ALA A 157 25.74 -14.32 -9.49
CA ALA A 157 24.42 -14.21 -8.88
C ALA A 157 23.90 -15.60 -8.50
N SER A 158 23.57 -15.76 -7.22
CA SER A 158 22.92 -16.94 -6.64
C SER A 158 21.55 -16.56 -6.11
N ALA A 159 20.68 -17.52 -5.80
CA ALA A 159 19.28 -17.31 -5.44
C ALA A 159 19.10 -16.34 -4.24
N GLY A 160 18.88 -15.06 -4.53
CA GLY A 160 18.70 -13.97 -3.55
C GLY A 160 20.00 -13.33 -3.03
N THR A 161 21.18 -13.74 -3.51
CA THR A 161 22.46 -13.10 -3.16
C THR A 161 23.35 -12.94 -4.39
N ALA A 162 23.96 -11.76 -4.55
CA ALA A 162 24.89 -11.50 -5.63
C ALA A 162 26.22 -10.97 -5.11
N HIS A 163 27.28 -11.30 -5.84
CA HIS A 163 28.61 -10.77 -5.64
C HIS A 163 28.85 -9.63 -6.62
N VAL A 164 29.34 -8.51 -6.11
CA VAL A 164 29.65 -7.32 -6.88
C VAL A 164 31.15 -7.14 -6.90
N ARG A 165 31.72 -7.09 -8.10
CA ARG A 165 33.12 -6.71 -8.34
C ARG A 165 33.20 -5.20 -8.41
N LEU A 166 33.86 -4.57 -7.45
CA LEU A 166 34.00 -3.12 -7.41
C LEU A 166 34.95 -2.65 -8.52
N PHE A 167 34.75 -1.43 -9.03
CA PHE A 167 35.68 -0.83 -10.00
C PHE A 167 37.08 -0.59 -9.43
N THR A 168 37.21 -0.60 -8.10
CA THR A 168 38.49 -0.51 -7.38
C THR A 168 39.29 -1.81 -7.41
N ASP A 169 38.75 -2.90 -7.94
CA ASP A 169 39.53 -4.12 -8.23
C ASP A 169 40.47 -3.84 -9.43
N PRO A 170 41.79 -4.09 -9.33
CA PRO A 170 42.74 -3.90 -10.43
C PRO A 170 42.41 -4.73 -11.69
N LYS A 171 41.59 -5.78 -11.57
CA LYS A 171 41.12 -6.58 -12.73
C LYS A 171 39.80 -6.08 -13.33
N SER A 172 39.21 -5.03 -12.77
CA SER A 172 37.97 -4.47 -13.28
C SER A 172 38.23 -3.64 -14.54
N ALA A 173 37.54 -3.98 -15.62
CA ALA A 173 37.59 -3.24 -16.88
C ALA A 173 36.16 -2.86 -17.29
N ILE A 174 35.85 -1.56 -17.29
CA ILE A 174 34.53 -1.02 -17.63
C ILE A 174 34.71 -0.04 -18.79
N ARG A 175 33.90 -0.21 -19.84
CA ARG A 175 33.87 0.79 -20.93
C ARG A 175 33.16 2.03 -20.44
N VAL A 176 33.81 3.17 -20.59
CA VAL A 176 33.26 4.47 -20.22
C VAL A 176 33.23 5.39 -21.44
N LYS A 177 32.22 6.25 -21.52
CA LYS A 177 32.21 7.41 -22.40
C LYS A 177 32.36 8.63 -21.52
N ILE A 178 33.32 9.48 -21.86
CA ILE A 178 33.47 10.78 -21.22
C ILE A 178 32.51 11.73 -21.93
N GLY A 179 31.65 12.41 -21.17
CA GLY A 179 30.77 13.46 -21.72
C GLY A 179 31.57 14.68 -22.18
N ASP A 180 30.91 15.65 -22.82
CA ASP A 180 31.59 16.89 -23.22
C ASP A 180 32.23 17.55 -21.99
N LEU A 181 33.55 17.73 -22.06
CA LEU A 181 34.38 18.26 -20.99
C LEU A 181 34.18 19.79 -20.98
N ASP A 182 33.16 20.29 -20.29
CA ASP A 182 33.06 21.72 -20.03
C ASP A 182 34.03 22.07 -18.89
N VAL A 183 35.31 22.14 -19.25
CA VAL A 183 36.37 22.61 -18.34
C VAL A 183 36.39 24.13 -18.45
N PRO A 184 35.93 24.88 -17.44
CA PRO A 184 36.23 26.29 -17.39
C PRO A 184 37.75 26.45 -17.30
N MET A 185 38.35 27.08 -18.31
CA MET A 185 39.71 27.63 -18.22
C MET A 185 39.77 28.71 -17.15
#